data_AF-A0AA92WK44-F1
#
_entry.id   AF-A0AA92WK44-F1
#
_cell.length_a   1.000
_cell.length_b   1.000
_cell.length_c   1.000
_cell.angle_alpha   90.00
_cell.angle_beta   90.00
_cell.angle_gamma   90.00
#
_symmetry.space_group_name_H-M   'P 1'
#
loop_
_entity.id
_entity.type
_entity.pdbx_description
1 polymer ?
#
loop_
_entity_poly.entity_id
_entity_poly.type
_entity_poly.pdbx_seq_one_letter_code
_entity_poly.pdbx_strand_id
1 'polypeptide(L)'
;MHKKDMGDVGNNGAYARLRAQATSMRRKAESVGNKLQAIAEGIAKKYGARVTPINYKSVDSIVRKAKGEANGIKDIKDSYRTTIIADKGSIPKIIKDLKGKYKGFEFVRLKEQKLDTGYSGNIINIRNKKTGLIGEIQVNTAKMIYAKENYSIAYKLLGGKTMREIYKETKKPSGWGHALYEQSRTAKSNGGKKQRSVSMQQAYYATFQ
;
A
#
# COMPACT_ATOMS: atom_id res chain seq x y z
N MET A 1 -7.61 -14.91 52.44
CA MET A 1 -6.70 -14.95 51.27
C MET A 1 -7.51 -14.74 50.00
N HIS A 2 -7.48 -13.54 49.41
CA HIS A 2 -8.04 -13.27 48.09
C HIS A 2 -6.90 -13.26 47.06
N LYS A 3 -6.96 -14.17 46.10
CA LYS A 3 -6.07 -14.19 44.93
C LYS A 3 -6.33 -12.91 44.13
N LYS A 4 -5.37 -11.99 44.13
CA LYS A 4 -5.34 -10.85 43.21
C LYS A 4 -5.15 -11.36 41.78
N ASP A 5 -5.96 -10.83 40.89
CA ASP A 5 -5.85 -10.94 39.45
C ASP A 5 -4.44 -10.57 38.96
N MET A 6 -3.64 -11.58 38.59
CA MET A 6 -2.37 -11.43 37.88
C MET A 6 -2.57 -11.47 36.35
N GLY A 7 -3.64 -10.85 35.84
CA GLY A 7 -4.02 -10.89 34.43
C GLY A 7 -3.51 -9.73 33.56
N ASP A 8 -3.16 -8.58 34.15
CA ASP A 8 -3.08 -7.32 33.38
C ASP A 8 -1.66 -6.69 33.28
N VAL A 9 -0.72 -7.11 34.13
CA VAL A 9 0.62 -6.50 34.20
C VAL A 9 1.53 -6.94 33.04
N GLY A 10 1.38 -8.19 32.56
CA GLY A 10 2.18 -8.73 31.45
C GLY A 10 1.85 -8.14 30.08
N ASN A 11 0.60 -7.74 29.87
CA ASN A 11 0.11 -7.25 28.57
C ASN A 11 0.55 -5.80 28.32
N ASN A 12 0.57 -4.97 29.37
CA ASN A 12 1.02 -3.58 29.29
C ASN A 12 2.51 -3.44 28.93
N GLY A 13 3.38 -4.28 29.49
CA GLY A 13 4.81 -4.28 29.18
C GLY A 13 5.14 -4.76 27.75
N ALA A 14 4.42 -5.77 27.25
CA ALA A 14 4.56 -6.22 25.87
C ALA A 14 4.09 -5.16 24.87
N TYR A 15 2.96 -4.51 25.15
CA TYR A 15 2.43 -3.43 24.31
C TYR A 15 3.35 -2.21 24.26
N ALA A 16 3.88 -1.77 25.41
CA ALA A 16 4.81 -0.65 25.49
C ALA A 16 6.09 -0.91 24.67
N ARG A 17 6.66 -2.13 24.77
CA ARG A 17 7.83 -2.55 23.97
C ARG A 17 7.54 -2.53 22.47
N LEU A 18 6.39 -3.05 22.05
CA LEU A 18 5.97 -3.05 20.65
C LEU A 18 5.81 -1.61 20.12
N ARG A 19 5.19 -0.72 20.90
CA ARG A 19 5.03 0.69 20.54
C ARG A 19 6.38 1.41 20.42
N ALA A 20 7.32 1.15 21.32
CA ALA A 20 8.68 1.70 21.24
C ALA A 20 9.42 1.23 19.97
N GLN A 21 9.31 -0.06 19.63
CA GLN A 21 9.85 -0.61 18.39
C GLN A 21 9.20 0.02 17.15
N ALA A 22 7.88 0.25 17.18
CA ALA A 22 7.15 0.88 16.08
C ALA A 22 7.58 2.33 15.87
N THR A 23 7.77 3.09 16.96
CA THR A 23 8.33 4.45 16.91
C THR A 23 9.74 4.47 16.34
N SER A 24 10.61 3.54 16.76
CA SER A 24 11.97 3.40 16.24
C SER A 24 11.97 3.07 14.73
N MET A 25 11.11 2.15 14.30
CA MET A 25 10.93 1.84 12.88
C MET A 25 10.49 3.06 12.09
N ARG A 26 9.52 3.82 12.58
CA ARG A 26 9.03 5.03 11.90
C ARG A 26 10.14 6.07 11.74
N ARG A 27 10.92 6.36 12.80
CA ARG A 27 12.05 7.30 12.72
C ARG A 27 13.11 6.86 11.70
N LYS A 28 13.42 5.55 11.66
CA LYS A 28 14.32 4.98 10.65
C LYS A 28 13.74 5.10 9.23
N ALA A 29 12.42 4.94 9.08
CA ALA A 29 11.75 5.13 7.80
C ALA A 29 11.85 6.60 7.33
N GLU A 30 11.59 7.56 8.23
CA GLU A 30 11.70 8.99 7.97
C GLU A 30 13.13 9.38 7.51
N SER A 31 14.17 8.79 8.10
CA SER A 31 15.56 9.09 7.71
C SER A 31 16.01 8.51 6.35
N VAL A 32 15.28 7.56 5.78
CA VAL A 32 15.62 6.94 4.48
C VAL A 32 14.59 7.17 3.38
N GLY A 33 13.38 7.62 3.72
CA GLY A 33 12.26 7.73 2.78
C GLY A 33 12.55 8.61 1.57
N ASN A 34 13.23 9.75 1.75
CA ASN A 34 13.60 10.66 0.65
C ASN A 34 14.49 9.98 -0.40
N LYS A 35 15.32 9.00 0.00
CA LYS A 35 16.15 8.27 -0.96
C LYS A 35 15.33 7.28 -1.80
N LEU A 36 14.32 6.63 -1.20
CA LEU A 36 13.38 5.80 -1.95
C LEU A 36 12.53 6.66 -2.90
N GLN A 37 12.08 7.83 -2.43
CA GLN A 37 11.36 8.81 -3.24
C GLN A 37 12.18 9.23 -4.46
N ALA A 38 13.45 9.59 -4.28
CA ALA A 38 14.34 9.97 -5.37
C ALA A 38 14.56 8.84 -6.41
N ILE A 39 14.63 7.58 -5.96
CA ILE A 39 14.67 6.42 -6.86
C ILE A 39 13.40 6.36 -7.70
N ALA A 40 12.23 6.46 -7.06
CA ALA A 40 10.94 6.41 -7.75
C ALA A 40 10.79 7.56 -8.76
N GLU A 41 11.13 8.79 -8.36
CA GLU A 41 11.06 9.99 -9.21
C GLU A 41 12.01 9.92 -10.40
N GLY A 42 13.26 9.49 -10.16
CA GLY A 42 14.25 9.33 -11.22
C GLY A 42 13.83 8.33 -12.29
N ILE A 43 13.18 7.23 -11.90
CA ILE A 43 12.63 6.25 -12.85
C ILE A 43 11.38 6.81 -13.53
N ALA A 44 10.43 7.33 -12.76
CA ALA A 44 9.17 7.84 -13.30
C ALA A 44 9.39 8.92 -14.36
N LYS A 45 10.35 9.84 -14.13
CA LYS A 45 10.72 10.90 -15.07
C LYS A 45 11.10 10.36 -16.45
N LYS A 46 11.80 9.21 -16.54
CA LYS A 46 12.20 8.59 -17.82
C LYS A 46 11.02 8.17 -18.69
N TYR A 47 9.86 7.93 -18.06
CA TYR A 47 8.66 7.39 -18.71
C TYR A 47 7.49 8.36 -18.69
N GLY A 48 7.72 9.65 -18.37
CA GLY A 48 6.66 10.64 -18.24
C GLY A 48 5.64 10.34 -17.13
N ALA A 49 6.00 9.46 -16.19
CA ALA A 49 5.14 9.05 -15.09
C ALA A 49 5.26 10.02 -13.91
N ARG A 50 4.28 9.98 -13.01
CA ARG A 50 4.26 10.81 -11.80
C ARG A 50 4.47 9.97 -10.56
N VAL A 51 5.02 10.57 -9.52
CA VAL A 51 5.22 9.95 -8.21
C VAL A 51 4.44 10.69 -7.15
N THR A 52 3.79 9.96 -6.26
CA THR A 52 3.14 10.56 -5.09
C THR A 52 4.19 10.93 -4.04
N PRO A 53 3.94 11.88 -3.13
CA PRO A 53 4.83 12.08 -1.99
C PRO A 53 4.98 10.79 -1.16
N ILE A 54 6.16 10.59 -0.59
CA ILE A 54 6.43 9.47 0.31
C ILE A 54 5.45 9.51 1.49
N ASN A 55 4.87 8.36 1.84
CA ASN A 55 3.95 8.20 2.95
C ASN A 55 4.56 7.29 4.01
N TYR A 56 4.58 7.75 5.25
CA TYR A 56 5.08 7.01 6.40
C TYR A 56 3.93 6.41 7.20
N LYS A 57 4.01 5.12 7.49
CA LYS A 57 3.00 4.45 8.31
C LYS A 57 2.97 5.06 9.72
N SER A 58 1.77 5.26 10.27
CA SER A 58 1.65 5.72 11.67
C SER A 58 2.12 4.64 12.64
N VAL A 59 2.59 5.05 13.81
CA VAL A 59 2.99 4.12 14.89
C VAL A 59 1.83 3.18 15.22
N ASP A 60 0.61 3.70 15.34
CA ASP A 60 -0.56 2.88 15.67
C ASP A 60 -0.87 1.86 14.57
N SER A 61 -0.71 2.24 13.29
CA SER A 61 -0.88 1.30 12.17
C SER A 61 0.21 0.23 12.13
N ILE A 62 1.45 0.58 12.48
CA ILE A 62 2.56 -0.38 12.61
C ILE A 62 2.26 -1.38 13.74
N VAL A 63 1.84 -0.88 14.91
CA VAL A 63 1.46 -1.71 16.07
C VAL A 63 0.30 -2.64 15.73
N ARG A 64 -0.78 -2.12 15.13
CA ARG A 64 -1.94 -2.91 14.71
C ARG A 64 -1.53 -4.03 13.75
N LYS A 65 -0.72 -3.71 12.75
CA LYS A 65 -0.27 -4.68 11.74
C LYS A 65 0.65 -5.75 12.34
N ALA A 66 1.57 -5.36 13.20
CA ALA A 66 2.47 -6.27 13.90
C ALA A 66 1.75 -7.26 14.83
N LYS A 67 0.58 -6.88 15.37
CA LYS A 67 -0.23 -7.77 16.22
C LYS A 67 -1.11 -8.75 15.43
N GLY A 68 -1.65 -8.33 14.27
CA GLY A 68 -2.72 -9.07 13.59
C GLY A 68 -2.36 -9.66 12.23
N GLU A 69 -1.50 -9.00 11.45
CA GLU A 69 -1.27 -9.33 10.03
C GLU A 69 0.16 -9.80 9.75
N ALA A 70 1.07 -9.62 10.71
CA ALA A 70 2.49 -9.91 10.58
C ALA A 70 2.97 -10.70 11.80
N ASN A 71 4.05 -11.48 11.67
CA ASN A 71 4.65 -12.19 12.80
C ASN A 71 5.57 -11.25 13.61
N GLY A 72 5.06 -10.06 13.93
CA GLY A 72 5.78 -8.99 14.62
C GLY A 72 6.31 -7.88 13.69
N ILE A 73 6.99 -6.90 14.30
CA ILE A 73 7.41 -5.67 13.62
C ILE A 73 8.38 -5.92 12.47
N LYS A 74 9.26 -6.92 12.58
CA LYS A 74 10.30 -7.21 11.57
C LYS A 74 9.72 -7.55 10.19
N ASP A 75 8.48 -8.02 10.13
CA ASP A 75 7.81 -8.44 8.90
C ASP A 75 7.06 -7.31 8.19
N ILE A 76 7.08 -6.09 8.73
CA ILE A 76 6.43 -4.93 8.10
C ILE A 76 7.28 -4.45 6.91
N LYS A 77 6.69 -4.55 5.71
CA LYS A 77 7.35 -4.22 4.43
C LYS A 77 6.93 -2.88 3.84
N ASP A 78 5.97 -2.21 4.48
CA ASP A 78 5.32 -0.99 4.01
C ASP A 78 5.38 0.13 5.06
N SER A 79 6.49 0.18 5.82
CA SER A 79 6.74 1.21 6.83
C SER A 79 6.85 2.62 6.22
N TYR A 80 7.37 2.71 5.01
CA TYR A 80 7.32 3.88 4.12
C TYR A 80 7.01 3.42 2.70
N ARG A 81 6.18 4.20 2.00
CA ARG A 81 5.73 3.85 0.65
C ARG A 81 5.58 5.05 -0.25
N THR A 82 5.79 4.86 -1.54
CA THR A 82 5.40 5.81 -2.58
C THR A 82 4.72 5.07 -3.73
N THR A 83 4.04 5.81 -4.61
CA THR A 83 3.32 5.25 -5.75
C THR A 83 3.76 5.96 -7.02
N ILE A 84 4.23 5.19 -8.00
CA ILE A 84 4.41 5.63 -9.38
C ILE A 84 3.10 5.41 -10.14
N ILE A 85 2.61 6.48 -10.74
CA ILE A 85 1.38 6.53 -11.52
C ILE A 85 1.79 6.68 -12.97
N ALA A 86 1.57 5.63 -13.75
CA ALA A 86 2.10 5.49 -15.11
C ALA A 86 1.08 4.91 -16.07
N ASP A 87 1.30 5.15 -17.36
CA ASP A 87 0.54 4.49 -18.42
C ASP A 87 0.83 3.00 -18.47
N LYS A 88 -0.18 2.21 -18.83
CA LYS A 88 -0.15 0.74 -18.82
C LYS A 88 1.05 0.18 -19.61
N GLY A 89 1.38 0.78 -20.77
CA GLY A 89 2.50 0.36 -21.62
C GLY A 89 3.89 0.64 -21.01
N SER A 90 4.00 1.59 -20.09
CA SER A 90 5.26 1.96 -19.43
C SER A 90 5.55 1.12 -18.18
N ILE A 91 4.52 0.51 -17.56
CA ILE A 91 4.65 -0.25 -16.32
C ILE A 91 5.72 -1.36 -16.40
N PRO A 92 5.77 -2.22 -17.44
CA PRO A 92 6.80 -3.27 -17.51
C PRO A 92 8.22 -2.72 -17.52
N LYS A 93 8.45 -1.58 -18.19
CA LYS A 93 9.76 -0.91 -18.26
C LYS A 93 10.13 -0.29 -16.92
N ILE A 94 9.18 0.37 -16.25
CA ILE A 94 9.35 0.91 -14.88
C ILE A 94 9.71 -0.21 -13.90
N ILE A 95 9.00 -1.34 -13.95
CA ILE A 95 9.28 -2.51 -13.10
C ILE A 95 10.68 -3.06 -13.38
N LYS A 96 11.09 -3.16 -14.64
CA LYS A 96 12.44 -3.59 -15.03
C LYS A 96 13.50 -2.67 -14.41
N ASP A 97 13.33 -1.36 -14.54
CA ASP A 97 14.27 -0.39 -13.95
C ASP A 97 14.29 -0.51 -12.42
N LEU A 98 13.13 -0.61 -11.76
CA LEU A 98 13.02 -0.77 -10.30
C LEU A 98 13.70 -2.03 -9.74
N LYS A 99 13.90 -3.07 -10.56
CA LYS A 99 14.67 -4.27 -10.19
C LYS A 99 16.19 -4.06 -10.26
N GLY A 100 16.65 -2.90 -10.75
CA GLY A 100 18.05 -2.53 -10.87
C GLY A 100 18.78 -2.34 -9.53
N LYS A 101 20.06 -1.98 -9.62
CA LYS A 101 20.92 -1.71 -8.47
C LYS A 101 20.91 -0.21 -8.14
N TYR A 102 20.70 0.11 -6.87
CA TYR A 102 20.66 1.48 -6.36
C TYR A 102 21.62 1.64 -5.18
N LYS A 103 22.33 2.78 -5.10
CA LYS A 103 23.28 3.01 -3.99
C LYS A 103 22.53 2.95 -2.65
N GLY A 104 22.91 1.99 -1.79
CA GLY A 104 22.32 1.79 -0.47
C GLY A 104 20.97 1.09 -0.45
N PHE A 105 20.46 0.61 -1.58
CA PHE A 105 19.19 -0.10 -1.69
C PHE A 105 19.34 -1.37 -2.53
N GLU A 106 18.50 -2.36 -2.23
CA GLU A 106 18.44 -3.63 -2.97
C GLU A 106 16.99 -4.03 -3.24
N PHE A 107 16.75 -4.53 -4.45
CA PHE A 107 15.48 -5.15 -4.78
C PHE A 107 15.29 -6.42 -3.93
N VAL A 108 14.09 -6.58 -3.37
CA VAL A 108 13.71 -7.76 -2.57
C VAL A 108 12.70 -8.61 -3.31
N ARG A 109 11.61 -7.98 -3.77
CA ARG A 109 10.49 -8.71 -4.36
C ARG A 109 9.65 -7.82 -5.27
N LEU A 110 9.15 -8.41 -6.35
CA LEU A 110 8.00 -7.93 -7.10
C LEU A 110 6.81 -8.80 -6.71
N LYS A 111 5.72 -8.18 -6.28
CA LYS A 111 4.42 -8.82 -6.13
C LYS A 111 3.47 -8.21 -7.16
N GLU A 112 3.22 -8.94 -8.23
CA GLU A 112 2.13 -8.62 -9.15
C GLU A 112 0.81 -8.94 -8.46
N GLN A 113 -0.14 -8.00 -8.52
CA GLN A 113 -1.48 -8.18 -8.02
C GLN A 113 -2.40 -8.36 -9.21
N LYS A 114 -2.96 -9.56 -9.31
CA LYS A 114 -4.07 -9.90 -10.21
C LYS A 114 -5.08 -10.62 -9.34
N LEU A 115 -6.00 -9.86 -8.77
CA LEU A 115 -6.99 -10.42 -7.84
C LEU A 115 -8.22 -10.86 -8.60
N ASP A 116 -8.91 -11.89 -8.11
CA ASP A 116 -10.17 -12.37 -8.69
C ASP A 116 -11.25 -11.29 -8.70
N THR A 117 -11.11 -10.25 -7.86
CA THR A 117 -11.97 -9.06 -7.85
C THR A 117 -11.79 -8.14 -9.05
N GLY A 118 -10.80 -8.40 -9.92
CA GLY A 118 -10.44 -7.55 -11.06
C GLY A 118 -9.43 -6.45 -10.74
N TYR A 119 -9.09 -6.23 -9.47
CA TYR A 119 -8.02 -5.28 -9.11
C TYR A 119 -6.67 -5.76 -9.64
N SER A 120 -5.96 -4.85 -10.30
CA SER A 120 -4.58 -5.04 -10.73
C SER A 120 -3.64 -3.95 -10.23
N GLY A 121 -2.38 -4.33 -10.05
CA GLY A 121 -1.33 -3.41 -9.60
C GLY A 121 -0.02 -4.13 -9.32
N ASN A 122 1.02 -3.38 -9.00
CA ASN A 122 2.34 -3.93 -8.74
C ASN A 122 2.90 -3.34 -7.47
N ILE A 123 3.48 -4.21 -6.63
CA ILE A 123 4.17 -3.83 -5.41
C ILE A 123 5.63 -4.26 -5.53
N ILE A 124 6.54 -3.30 -5.46
CA ILE A 124 7.98 -3.54 -5.43
C ILE A 124 8.47 -3.25 -4.02
N ASN A 125 9.11 -4.24 -3.42
CA ASN A 125 9.76 -4.11 -2.13
C ASN A 125 11.26 -3.91 -2.33
N ILE A 126 11.79 -2.82 -1.76
CA ILE A 126 13.21 -2.46 -1.83
C ILE A 126 13.73 -2.31 -0.41
N ARG A 127 14.81 -3.02 -0.07
CA ARG A 127 15.45 -2.93 1.25
C ARG A 127 16.52 -1.85 1.24
N ASN A 128 16.54 -1.02 2.27
CA ASN A 128 17.67 -0.15 2.55
C ASN A 128 18.77 -0.95 3.27
N LYS A 129 19.96 -1.04 2.68
CA LYS A 129 21.06 -1.88 3.18
C LYS A 129 21.60 -1.45 4.55
N LYS A 130 21.49 -0.15 4.89
CA LYS A 130 21.99 0.39 6.17
C LYS A 130 21.03 0.12 7.33
N THR A 131 19.73 0.31 7.11
CA THR A 131 18.72 0.19 8.18
C THR A 131 18.04 -1.18 8.22
N GLY A 132 18.17 -1.98 7.15
CA GLY A 132 17.48 -3.24 6.97
C GLY A 132 15.98 -3.11 6.65
N LEU A 133 15.42 -1.89 6.71
CA LEU A 133 14.01 -1.63 6.47
C LEU A 133 13.63 -1.84 5.01
N ILE A 134 12.46 -2.39 4.80
CA ILE A 134 11.85 -2.54 3.48
C ILE A 134 10.89 -1.36 3.24
N GLY A 135 11.13 -0.66 2.15
CA GLY A 135 10.23 0.32 1.57
C GLY A 135 9.42 -0.28 0.43
N GLU A 136 8.28 0.34 0.15
CA GLU A 136 7.36 -0.09 -0.90
C GLU A 136 7.25 0.96 -2.00
N ILE A 137 7.43 0.54 -3.26
CA ILE A 137 7.07 1.33 -4.44
C ILE A 137 5.91 0.62 -5.12
N GLN A 138 4.75 1.25 -5.12
CA GLN A 138 3.59 0.78 -5.89
C GLN A 138 3.68 1.33 -7.31
N VAL A 139 3.36 0.53 -8.31
CA VAL A 139 3.28 1.00 -9.71
C VAL A 139 1.90 0.66 -10.23
N ASN A 140 1.12 1.69 -10.54
CA ASN A 140 -0.26 1.49 -10.99
C ASN A 140 -0.69 2.56 -12.02
N THR A 141 -1.80 2.30 -12.71
CA THR A 141 -2.41 3.28 -13.62
C THR A 141 -3.26 4.29 -12.84
N ALA A 142 -3.51 5.45 -13.44
CA ALA A 142 -4.42 6.44 -12.87
C ALA A 142 -5.84 5.85 -12.68
N LYS A 143 -6.33 5.05 -13.64
CA LYS A 143 -7.63 4.37 -13.58
C LYS A 143 -7.74 3.42 -12.40
N MET A 144 -6.72 2.61 -12.13
CA MET A 144 -6.73 1.70 -10.98
C MET A 144 -6.69 2.45 -9.64
N ILE A 145 -5.95 3.56 -9.56
CA ILE A 145 -5.96 4.42 -8.36
C ILE A 145 -7.33 5.05 -8.16
N TYR A 146 -7.95 5.58 -9.23
CA TYR A 146 -9.30 6.12 -9.20
C TYR A 146 -10.32 5.08 -8.72
N ALA A 147 -10.26 3.87 -9.24
CA ALA A 147 -11.18 2.79 -8.90
C ALA A 147 -11.04 2.36 -7.43
N LYS A 148 -9.79 2.25 -6.97
CA LYS A 148 -9.47 1.76 -5.63
C LYS A 148 -9.74 2.81 -4.56
N GLU A 149 -9.16 4.00 -4.69
CA GLU A 149 -9.11 4.98 -3.59
C GLU A 149 -10.38 5.83 -3.53
N ASN A 150 -10.80 6.23 -2.32
CA ASN A 150 -11.93 7.14 -2.17
C ASN A 150 -11.66 8.50 -2.83
N TYR A 151 -12.72 9.28 -3.08
CA TYR A 151 -12.62 10.54 -3.83
C TYR A 151 -11.56 11.50 -3.28
N SER A 152 -11.48 11.70 -1.97
CA SER A 152 -10.51 12.62 -1.36
C SER A 152 -9.07 12.19 -1.64
N ILE A 153 -8.77 10.90 -1.44
CA ILE A 153 -7.44 10.34 -1.71
C ILE A 153 -7.17 10.37 -3.22
N ALA A 154 -8.10 9.89 -4.04
CA ALA A 154 -7.94 9.87 -5.49
C ALA A 154 -7.75 11.27 -6.07
N TYR A 155 -8.46 12.29 -5.56
CA TYR A 155 -8.29 13.67 -5.99
C TYR A 155 -6.93 14.22 -5.60
N LYS A 156 -6.49 14.01 -4.34
CA LYS A 156 -5.14 14.39 -3.90
C LYS A 156 -4.06 13.71 -4.73
N LEU A 157 -4.30 12.45 -5.09
CA LEU A 157 -3.35 11.65 -5.83
C LEU A 157 -3.37 11.91 -7.32
N LEU A 158 -4.49 12.21 -7.98
CA LEU A 158 -4.62 12.28 -9.44
C LEU A 158 -4.86 13.71 -9.96
N GLY A 159 -5.41 14.59 -9.12
CA GLY A 159 -5.84 15.92 -9.52
C GLY A 159 -7.19 15.92 -10.25
N GLY A 160 -7.87 17.07 -10.22
CA GLY A 160 -9.24 17.19 -10.75
C GLY A 160 -9.39 16.91 -12.24
N LYS A 161 -8.37 17.22 -13.07
CA LYS A 161 -8.41 16.97 -14.52
C LYS A 161 -8.51 15.47 -14.82
N THR A 162 -7.57 14.69 -14.32
CA THR A 162 -7.54 13.23 -14.52
C THR A 162 -8.76 12.54 -13.91
N MET A 163 -9.22 12.98 -12.73
CA MET A 163 -10.46 12.47 -12.13
C MET A 163 -11.67 12.64 -13.06
N ARG A 164 -11.81 13.82 -13.69
CA ARG A 164 -12.91 14.10 -14.64
C ARG A 164 -12.78 13.29 -15.92
N GLU A 165 -11.58 13.15 -16.46
CA GLU A 165 -11.33 12.35 -17.68
C GLU A 165 -11.72 10.89 -17.47
N ILE A 166 -11.27 10.28 -16.35
CA ILE A 166 -11.63 8.91 -16.01
C ILE A 166 -13.15 8.77 -15.82
N TYR A 167 -13.80 9.68 -15.09
CA TYR A 167 -15.25 9.63 -14.92
C TYR A 167 -16.01 9.78 -16.24
N LYS A 168 -15.56 10.65 -17.15
CA LYS A 168 -16.18 10.84 -18.47
C LYS A 168 -16.14 9.56 -19.29
N GLU A 169 -15.04 8.82 -19.21
CA GLU A 169 -14.84 7.55 -19.89
C GLU A 169 -15.65 6.41 -19.27
N THR A 170 -15.57 6.23 -17.95
CA THR A 170 -16.13 5.04 -17.29
C THR A 170 -17.57 5.22 -16.82
N LYS A 171 -18.03 6.46 -16.62
CA LYS A 171 -19.30 6.81 -15.97
C LYS A 171 -19.46 6.18 -14.57
N LYS A 172 -18.36 5.83 -13.91
CA LYS A 172 -18.35 5.22 -12.57
C LYS A 172 -17.65 6.13 -11.57
N PRO A 173 -18.19 6.30 -10.35
CA PRO A 173 -17.53 7.09 -9.30
C PRO A 173 -16.28 6.37 -8.79
N SER A 174 -15.34 7.12 -8.20
CA SER A 174 -14.11 6.59 -7.58
C SER A 174 -14.38 5.82 -6.28
N GLY A 175 -13.50 4.89 -5.94
CA GLY A 175 -13.36 4.34 -4.58
C GLY A 175 -14.29 3.19 -4.21
N TRP A 176 -15.15 2.72 -5.12
CA TRP A 176 -15.98 1.55 -4.84
C TRP A 176 -15.15 0.28 -4.64
N GLY A 177 -13.97 0.22 -5.25
CA GLY A 177 -13.04 -0.90 -5.09
C GLY A 177 -12.65 -1.14 -3.63
N HIS A 178 -12.22 -0.10 -2.91
CA HIS A 178 -11.83 -0.26 -1.50
C HIS A 178 -13.04 -0.42 -0.56
N ALA A 179 -14.15 0.28 -0.84
CA ALA A 179 -15.37 0.14 -0.02
C ALA A 179 -15.91 -1.30 -0.04
N LEU A 180 -15.99 -1.92 -1.22
CA LEU A 180 -16.45 -3.30 -1.38
C LEU A 180 -15.41 -4.31 -0.85
N TYR A 181 -14.11 -4.00 -0.95
CA TYR A 181 -13.06 -4.80 -0.34
C TYR A 181 -13.23 -4.90 1.17
N GLU A 182 -13.39 -3.76 1.87
CA GLU A 182 -13.57 -3.78 3.33
C GLU A 182 -14.82 -4.55 3.74
N GLN A 183 -15.94 -4.39 3.02
CA GLN A 183 -17.15 -5.21 3.25
C GLN A 183 -16.89 -6.71 3.08
N SER A 184 -16.15 -7.11 2.04
CA SER A 184 -15.83 -8.52 1.79
C SER A 184 -14.86 -9.09 2.81
N ARG A 185 -13.95 -8.26 3.35
CA ARG A 185 -12.93 -8.61 4.34
C ARG A 185 -13.52 -8.88 5.71
N THR A 186 -14.54 -8.12 6.11
CA THR A 186 -15.21 -8.26 7.41
C THR A 186 -16.38 -9.24 7.39
N ALA A 187 -16.82 -9.69 6.20
CA ALA A 187 -17.88 -10.68 6.07
C ALA A 187 -17.39 -12.10 6.45
N LYS A 188 -18.28 -12.89 7.06
CA LYS A 188 -18.03 -14.32 7.33
C LYS A 188 -17.69 -15.07 6.04
N SER A 189 -16.75 -16.01 6.12
CA SER A 189 -16.08 -16.69 5.00
C SER A 189 -17.03 -17.26 3.94
N ASN A 190 -18.21 -17.73 4.36
CA ASN A 190 -19.20 -18.44 3.53
C ASN A 190 -20.53 -17.66 3.38
N GLY A 191 -20.53 -16.35 3.63
CA GLY A 191 -21.75 -15.55 3.53
C GLY A 191 -22.02 -15.06 2.11
N GLY A 192 -23.27 -15.15 1.64
CA GLY A 192 -23.68 -14.58 0.33
C GLY A 192 -23.35 -13.10 0.14
N LYS A 193 -23.17 -12.34 1.24
CA LYS A 193 -22.67 -10.95 1.22
C LYS A 193 -21.26 -10.85 0.64
N LYS A 194 -20.34 -11.75 1.02
CA LYS A 194 -18.95 -11.76 0.52
C LYS A 194 -18.93 -12.02 -0.99
N GLN A 195 -19.69 -13.02 -1.45
CA GLN A 195 -19.76 -13.36 -2.88
C GLN A 195 -20.34 -12.21 -3.70
N ARG A 196 -21.42 -11.57 -3.22
CA ARG A 196 -21.98 -10.36 -3.86
C ARG A 196 -20.95 -9.22 -3.92
N SER A 197 -20.25 -8.92 -2.83
CA SER A 197 -19.21 -7.88 -2.83
C SER A 197 -18.06 -8.19 -3.80
N VAL A 198 -17.69 -9.46 -3.99
CA VAL A 198 -16.67 -9.86 -4.97
C VAL A 198 -17.19 -9.66 -6.40
N SER A 199 -18.40 -10.11 -6.72
CA SER A 199 -19.00 -9.92 -8.04
C SER A 199 -19.18 -8.44 -8.39
N MET A 200 -19.58 -7.61 -7.42
CA MET A 200 -19.65 -6.16 -7.62
C MET A 200 -18.27 -5.53 -7.87
N GLN A 201 -17.22 -6.01 -7.20
CA GLN A 201 -15.86 -5.54 -7.49
C GLN A 201 -15.43 -5.93 -8.91
N GLN A 202 -15.70 -7.17 -9.34
CA GLN A 202 -15.37 -7.64 -10.69
C GLN A 202 -16.01 -6.74 -11.75
N ALA A 203 -17.33 -6.53 -11.65
CA ALA A 203 -18.06 -5.67 -12.57
C ALA A 203 -17.55 -4.22 -12.56
N TYR A 204 -17.20 -3.71 -11.38
CA TYR A 204 -16.66 -2.36 -11.24
C TYR A 204 -15.26 -2.23 -11.87
N TYR A 205 -14.30 -3.08 -11.48
CA TYR A 205 -12.93 -3.03 -12.00
C TYR A 205 -12.81 -3.36 -13.48
N ALA A 206 -13.76 -4.11 -14.06
CA ALA A 206 -13.81 -4.37 -15.50
C ALA A 206 -13.91 -3.07 -16.32
N THR A 207 -14.51 -2.01 -15.77
CA THR A 207 -14.62 -0.70 -16.45
C THR A 207 -13.31 0.11 -16.47
N PHE A 208 -12.25 -0.36 -15.81
CA PHE A 208 -11.00 0.37 -15.62
C PHE A 208 -9.75 -0.33 -16.19
N GLN A 209 -9.91 -1.47 -16.88
CA GLN A 209 -8.80 -2.30 -17.41
C GLN A 209 -8.05 -1.66 -18.58
#